data_AF-A0A7C4LXJ2-F1
#
_entry.id   AF-A0A7C4LXJ2-F1
#
_cell.length_a   1.000
_cell.length_b   1.000
_cell.length_c   1.000
_cell.angle_alpha   90.00
_cell.angle_beta   90.00
_cell.angle_gamma   90.00
#
_symmetry.space_group_name_H-M   'P 1'
#
loop_
_entity.id
_entity.type
_entity.pdbx_description
1 polymer ?
#
loop_
_entity_poly.entity_id
_entity_poly.type
_entity_poly.pdbx_seq_one_letter_code
_entity_poly.pdbx_strand_id
1 'polypeptide(L)' 'MPRLSFEDVAELLGTRAIPGNEREIAALCTRLGELLALNGEAWIRAHREMLLEQWHKVVAGRLIP' A
#
# COMPACT_ATOMS: atom_id res chain seq x y z
N MET A 1 -12.40 9.99 2.19
CA MET A 1 -11.51 9.82 1.02
C MET A 1 -11.81 8.47 0.37
N PRO A 2 -11.74 8.34 -0.96
CA PRO A 2 -12.00 7.06 -1.61
C PRO A 2 -10.91 6.06 -1.24
N ARG A 3 -11.33 4.88 -0.80
CA ARG A 3 -10.44 3.74 -0.55
C ARG A 3 -10.07 3.13 -1.90
N LEU A 4 -8.79 2.96 -2.16
CA LEU A 4 -8.32 2.29 -3.37
C LEU A 4 -8.74 0.82 -3.37
N SER A 5 -9.01 0.27 -4.56
CA SER A 5 -9.15 -1.17 -4.71
C SER A 5 -7.78 -1.87 -4.59
N PHE A 6 -7.78 -3.19 -4.45
CA PHE A 6 -6.53 -3.95 -4.50
C PHE A 6 -5.84 -3.82 -5.86
N GLU A 7 -6.61 -3.73 -6.94
CA GLU A 7 -6.07 -3.57 -8.30
C GLU A 7 -5.36 -2.22 -8.46
N ASP A 8 -5.95 -1.13 -7.98
CA ASP A 8 -5.31 0.19 -8.02
C ASP A 8 -3.99 0.18 -7.23
N VAL A 9 -3.99 -0.45 -6.06
CA VAL A 9 -2.79 -0.61 -5.22
C VAL A 9 -1.72 -1.43 -5.93
N ALA A 10 -2.11 -2.56 -6.53
CA ALA A 10 -1.18 -3.42 -7.26
C ALA A 10 -0.56 -2.71 -8.46
N GLU A 11 -1.34 -1.87 -9.15
CA GLU A 11 -0.85 -1.06 -10.27
C GLU A 11 0.13 0.04 -9.80
N LEU A 12 -0.21 0.74 -8.71
CA LEU A 12 0.64 1.78 -8.12
C LEU A 12 1.97 1.21 -7.62
N LEU A 13 1.93 0.05 -6.96
CA LEU A 13 3.13 -0.63 -6.44
C LEU A 13 3.86 -1.43 -7.51
N GLY A 14 3.24 -1.68 -8.66
CA GLY A 14 3.81 -2.44 -9.77
C GLY A 14 3.92 -3.95 -9.51
N THR A 15 3.16 -4.48 -8.55
CA THR A 15 3.16 -5.90 -8.22
C THR A 15 1.87 -6.33 -7.54
N ARG A 16 1.46 -7.58 -7.81
CA ARG A 16 0.37 -8.26 -7.08
C ARG A 16 0.88 -9.10 -5.91
N ALA A 17 2.20 -9.29 -5.80
CA ALA A 17 2.84 -10.05 -4.73
C ALA A 17 2.97 -9.17 -3.47
N ILE A 18 1.83 -8.73 -2.94
CA ILE A 18 1.74 -7.88 -1.75
C ILE A 18 1.40 -8.79 -0.56
N PRO A 19 2.25 -8.83 0.48
CA PRO A 19 1.99 -9.67 1.65
C PRO A 19 0.79 -9.13 2.46
N GLY A 20 0.06 -10.03 3.10
CA GLY A 20 -0.98 -9.69 4.07
C GLY A 20 -2.29 -10.44 3.85
N ASN A 21 -3.06 -10.59 4.92
CA ASN A 21 -4.43 -11.09 4.88
C ASN A 21 -5.42 -9.98 4.46
N GLU A 22 -6.69 -10.32 4.30
CA GLU A 22 -7.73 -9.38 3.82
C GLU A 22 -7.82 -8.09 4.63
N ARG A 23 -7.71 -8.15 5.97
CA ARG A 23 -7.75 -6.97 6.84
C ARG A 23 -6.51 -6.09 6.64
N GLU A 24 -5.36 -6.71 6.42
CA GLU A 24 -4.10 -5.99 6.23
C GLU A 24 -4.08 -5.32 4.85
N ILE A 25 -4.50 -6.04 3.81
CA ILE A 25 -4.67 -5.47 2.47
C ILE A 25 -5.69 -4.32 2.49
N ALA A 26 -6.77 -4.45 3.26
CA ALA A 26 -7.72 -3.36 3.44
C ALA A 26 -7.09 -2.10 4.06
N ALA A 27 -6.21 -2.27 5.05
CA ALA A 27 -5.48 -1.16 5.66
C ALA A 27 -4.47 -0.54 4.67
N LEU A 28 -3.77 -1.35 3.89
CA LEU A 28 -2.87 -0.87 2.84
C LEU A 28 -3.60 -0.04 1.79
N CYS A 29 -4.77 -0.50 1.31
CA CYS A 29 -5.63 0.24 0.39
C CYS A 29 -6.00 1.63 0.90
N THR A 30 -6.38 1.72 2.18
CA THR A 30 -6.67 3.02 2.82
C THR A 30 -5.41 3.89 2.87
N ARG A 31 -4.29 3.32 3.32
CA ARG A 31 -3.04 4.08 3.51
C ARG A 31 -2.44 4.59 2.20
N LEU A 32 -2.49 3.79 1.14
CA LEU A 32 -2.07 4.22 -0.18
C LEU A 32 -3.01 5.27 -0.77
N GLY A 33 -4.31 5.18 -0.50
CA GLY A 33 -5.26 6.24 -0.88
C GLY A 33 -4.92 7.58 -0.24
N GLU A 34 -4.54 7.57 1.05
CA GLU A 34 -4.07 8.77 1.76
C GLU A 34 -2.76 9.31 1.16
N LEU A 35 -1.78 8.44 0.93
CA LEU A 35 -0.50 8.85 0.36
C LEU A 35 -0.64 9.40 -1.06
N LEU A 36 -1.53 8.81 -1.86
CA LEU A 36 -1.87 9.28 -3.20
C LEU A 36 -2.48 10.68 -3.15
N ALA A 37 -3.42 10.93 -2.22
CA ALA A 37 -4.04 12.24 -2.06
C ALA A 37 -3.05 13.32 -1.57
N LEU A 38 -2.06 12.94 -0.76
CA LEU A 38 -1.08 13.87 -0.19
C LEU A 38 0.09 14.18 -1.14
N ASN A 39 0.60 13.17 -1.85
CA ASN A 39 1.85 13.29 -2.62
C ASN A 39 1.64 13.18 -4.14
N GLY A 40 0.50 12.66 -4.58
CA GLY A 40 0.23 12.34 -5.98
C GLY A 40 0.85 11.03 -6.45
N GLU A 41 0.37 10.55 -7.60
CA GLU A 41 0.72 9.23 -8.15
C GLU A 41 2.20 9.09 -8.50
N ALA A 42 2.79 10.13 -9.10
CA ALA A 42 4.19 10.11 -9.52
C ALA A 42 5.14 9.84 -8.35
N TRP A 43 4.83 10.41 -7.17
CA TRP A 43 5.61 10.17 -5.96
C TRP A 43 5.50 8.72 -5.49
N ILE A 44 4.29 8.12 -5.51
CA ILE A 44 4.07 6.72 -5.15
C ILE A 44 4.89 5.81 -6.05
N ARG A 45 4.82 6.02 -7.38
CA ARG A 45 5.55 5.19 -8.35
C ARG A 45 7.06 5.33 -8.21
N ALA A 46 7.56 6.50 -7.82
CA ALA A 46 8.99 6.73 -7.56
C ALA A 46 9.48 6.04 -6.26
N HIS A 47 8.59 5.85 -5.27
CA HIS A 47 8.94 5.28 -3.96
C HIS A 47 8.36 3.88 -3.73
N ARG A 48 7.89 3.19 -4.78
CA ARG A 48 7.15 1.92 -4.68
C ARG A 48 7.91 0.83 -3.92
N GLU A 49 9.23 0.73 -4.13
CA GLU A 49 10.08 -0.28 -3.48
C GLU A 49 10.18 -0.05 -1.98
N MET A 50 10.41 1.21 -1.58
CA MET A 50 10.41 1.63 -0.17
C MET A 50 9.06 1.35 0.49
N LEU A 51 7.95 1.67 -0.18
CA LEU A 51 6.61 1.42 0.34
C LEU A 51 6.33 -0.08 0.52
N LEU A 52 6.74 -0.92 -0.44
CA LEU A 52 6.64 -2.37 -0.35
C LEU A 52 7.50 -2.93 0.78
N GLU A 53 8.72 -2.44 0.97
CA GLU A 53 9.61 -2.88 2.05
C GLU A 53 9.05 -2.51 3.43
N GLN A 54 8.54 -1.28 3.57
CA GLN A 54 7.87 -0.84 4.79
C GLN A 54 6.64 -1.68 5.09
N TRP A 55 5.82 -1.98 4.07
CA TRP A 55 4.64 -2.82 4.22
C TRP A 55 5.00 -4.26 4.64
N HIS A 56 6.04 -4.85 4.03
CA HIS A 56 6.57 -6.15 4.45
C HIS A 56 6.94 -6.15 5.93
N LYS A 57 7.60 -5.09 6.43
CA LYS A 57 7.95 -4.97 7.85
C LYS A 57 6.72 -4.86 8.75
N VAL A 58 5.69 -4.14 8.33
CA VAL A 58 4.43 -4.01 9.10
C VAL A 58 3.74 -5.37 9.26
N VAL A 59 3.58 -6.10 8.15
CA VAL A 59 2.92 -7.43 8.15
C VAL A 59 3.78 -8.45 8.91
N ALA A 60 5.10 -8.46 8.71
CA ALA A 60 6.00 -9.38 9.40
C ALA A 60 6.12 -9.10 10.90
N GLY A 61 6.05 -7.83 11.31
CA GLY A 61 6.18 -7.40 12.71
C GLY A 61 4.89 -7.44 13.53
N ARG A 62 3.73 -7.73 12.90
CA ARG A 62 2.38 -7.63 13.51
C ARG A 62 2.16 -6.33 14.30
N LEU A 63 2.60 -5.21 13.75
CA LEU A 63 2.20 -3.87 14.19
C LEU A 63 0.89 -3.48 13.49
N ILE A 64 -0.18 -4.23 13.75
CA ILE A 64 -1.53 -3.83 13.38
C ILE A 64 -2.42 -4.12 14.60
N PRO A 65 -2.83 -3.10 15.38
CA PRO A 65 -3.81 -3.29 16.45
C PRO A 65 -5.17 -3.75 15.89
#